data_AF-A0A9Y2D806-F1
#
_entry.id   AF-A0A9Y2D806-F1
#
_cell.length_a   1.000
_cell.length_b   1.000
_cell.length_c   1.000
_cell.angle_alpha   90.00
_cell.angle_beta   90.00
_cell.angle_gamma   90.00
#
_symmetry.space_group_name_H-M   'P 1'
#
loop_
_entity.id
_entity.type
_entity.pdbx_description
1 polymer ?
#
loop_
_entity_poly.entity_id
_entity_poly.type
_entity_poly.pdbx_seq_one_letter_code
_entity_poly.pdbx_strand_id
1 'polypeptide(L)'
;MKIKVTQKLSPAEAALQRINAASEAALAELRRQYPQYEIDTWPQQEAEARAWQTDNNAHTPTLDGIAARRGIAFDELVRRVIANAEAYRPIVTDVIGKRQRLEDQIRAAVDAGDAEAIRAISWPEEVS
;
A
#
# COMPACT_ATOMS: atom_id res chain seq x y z
N MET A 1 -15.21 32.68 26.14
CA MET A 1 -14.07 31.77 25.94
C MET A 1 -14.63 30.38 25.59
N LYS A 2 -14.53 29.93 24.33
CA LYS A 2 -15.04 28.61 23.92
C LYS A 2 -13.96 27.57 24.20
N ILE A 3 -14.15 26.76 25.23
CA ILE A 3 -13.29 25.60 25.51
C ILE A 3 -13.50 24.63 24.33
N LYS A 4 -12.46 24.42 23.51
CA LYS A 4 -12.43 23.28 22.59
C LYS A 4 -12.31 22.03 23.45
N VAL A 5 -13.43 21.37 23.74
CA VAL A 5 -13.41 20.04 24.33
C VAL A 5 -12.77 19.13 23.28
N THR A 6 -11.55 18.68 23.54
CA THR A 6 -10.92 17.63 22.75
C THR A 6 -11.63 16.34 23.15
N GLN A 7 -12.53 15.84 22.30
CA GLN A 7 -13.18 14.56 22.54
C GLN A 7 -12.11 13.46 22.54
N LYS A 8 -12.04 12.68 23.61
CA LYS A 8 -11.11 11.55 23.73
C LYS A 8 -11.61 10.42 22.83
N LEU A 9 -10.74 9.88 21.97
CA LEU A 9 -11.04 8.73 21.12
C LEU A 9 -11.48 7.52 21.97
N SER A 10 -12.43 6.75 21.46
CA SER A 10 -12.74 5.42 21.98
C SER A 10 -11.52 4.49 21.82
N PRO A 11 -11.45 3.38 22.59
CA PRO A 11 -10.40 2.39 22.41
C PRO A 11 -10.32 1.87 20.97
N ALA A 12 -11.46 1.66 20.31
CA ALA A 12 -11.53 1.15 18.94
C ALA A 12 -10.98 2.15 17.93
N GLU A 13 -11.38 3.42 18.01
CA GLU A 13 -10.85 4.47 17.14
C GLU A 13 -9.34 4.65 17.33
N ALA A 14 -8.86 4.61 18.57
CA ALA A 14 -7.44 4.69 18.87
C ALA A 14 -6.67 3.47 18.33
N ALA A 15 -7.25 2.26 18.37
CA ALA A 15 -6.64 1.07 17.80
C ALA A 15 -6.59 1.13 16.27
N LEU A 16 -7.69 1.52 15.62
CA LEU A 16 -7.75 1.70 14.16
C LEU A 16 -6.74 2.74 13.68
N GLN A 17 -6.66 3.89 14.36
CA GLN A 17 -5.70 4.93 14.02
C GLN A 17 -4.26 4.42 14.12
N ARG A 18 -3.92 3.64 15.15
CA ARG A 18 -2.57 3.07 15.31
C ARG A 18 -2.22 2.08 14.20
N ILE A 19 -3.11 1.13 13.88
CA ILE A 19 -2.82 0.13 12.83
C ILE A 19 -2.77 0.77 11.43
N ASN A 20 -3.59 1.79 11.17
CA ASN A 20 -3.56 2.51 9.90
C ASN A 20 -2.24 3.28 9.77
N ALA A 21 -1.86 4.06 10.79
CA ALA A 21 -0.59 4.80 10.79
C ALA A 21 0.62 3.87 10.64
N ALA A 22 0.63 2.71 11.31
CA ALA A 22 1.71 1.74 11.17
C ALA A 22 1.77 1.11 9.77
N SER A 23 0.61 0.75 9.19
CA SER A 23 0.55 0.23 7.82
C SER A 23 0.97 1.27 6.77
N GLU A 24 0.61 2.54 6.98
CA GLU A 24 1.03 3.66 6.13
C GLU A 24 2.55 3.87 6.23
N ALA A 25 3.12 3.84 7.43
CA ALA A 25 4.56 3.96 7.63
C ALA A 25 5.33 2.83 6.94
N ALA A 26 4.84 1.59 7.04
CA ALA A 26 5.43 0.44 6.37
C ALA A 26 5.44 0.59 4.83
N LEU A 27 4.35 1.10 4.24
CA LEU A 27 4.27 1.34 2.80
C LEU A 27 4.99 2.62 2.34
N ALA A 28 5.07 3.63 3.20
CA ALA A 28 5.72 4.90 2.90
C ALA A 28 7.21 4.69 2.60
N GLU A 29 7.88 3.83 3.36
CA GLU A 29 9.29 3.49 3.16
C GLU A 29 9.56 2.93 1.75
N LEU A 30 8.68 2.03 1.30
CA LEU A 30 8.75 1.39 -0.03
C LEU A 30 8.47 2.37 -1.17
N ARG A 31 7.62 3.37 -0.92
CA ARG A 31 7.16 4.36 -1.89
C ARG A 31 7.97 5.66 -1.89
N ARG A 32 8.82 5.88 -0.88
CA ARG A 32 9.47 7.17 -0.57
C ARG A 32 10.22 7.82 -1.74
N GLN A 33 10.74 7.02 -2.67
CA GLN A 33 11.49 7.53 -3.82
C GLN A 33 10.61 7.99 -4.98
N TYR A 34 9.30 7.74 -4.91
CA TYR A 34 8.36 8.00 -5.99
C TYR A 34 7.28 8.99 -5.54
N PRO A 35 7.00 10.02 -6.35
CA PRO A 35 5.88 10.90 -6.06
C PRO A 35 4.54 10.16 -6.21
N GLN A 36 3.52 10.60 -5.48
CA GLN A 36 2.22 9.91 -5.47
C GLN A 36 1.61 9.73 -6.86
N TYR A 37 1.70 10.76 -7.72
CA TYR A 37 1.16 10.68 -9.08
C TYR A 37 1.83 9.59 -9.93
N GLU A 38 3.09 9.22 -9.64
CA GLU A 38 3.77 8.14 -10.36
C GLU A 38 3.25 6.78 -9.86
N ILE A 39 3.11 6.63 -8.55
CA ILE A 39 2.59 5.43 -7.89
C ILE A 39 1.17 5.12 -8.40
N ASP A 40 0.33 6.16 -8.55
CA ASP A 40 -1.03 6.03 -9.07
C ASP A 40 -1.08 5.45 -10.50
N THR A 41 0.01 5.54 -11.26
CA THR A 41 0.12 4.98 -12.61
C THR A 41 0.71 3.57 -12.67
N TRP A 42 1.28 3.05 -11.58
CA TRP A 42 1.91 1.73 -11.59
C TRP A 42 0.97 0.60 -12.06
N PRO A 43 -0.33 0.55 -11.69
CA PRO A 43 -1.23 -0.46 -12.23
C PRO A 43 -1.38 -0.40 -13.75
N GLN A 44 -1.42 0.81 -14.33
CA GLN A 44 -1.48 0.99 -15.78
C GLN A 44 -0.18 0.56 -16.46
N GLN A 45 0.97 0.94 -15.89
CA GLN A 45 2.28 0.53 -16.40
C GLN A 45 2.43 -1.00 -16.39
N GLU A 46 2.04 -1.65 -15.28
CA GLU A 46 2.07 -3.10 -15.16
C GLU A 46 1.13 -3.78 -16.17
N ALA A 47 -0.10 -3.26 -16.33
CA ALA A 47 -1.06 -3.79 -17.29
C ALA A 47 -0.52 -3.71 -18.73
N GLU A 48 0.04 -2.57 -19.14
CA GLU A 48 0.66 -2.39 -20.45
C GLU A 48 1.87 -3.33 -20.64
N ALA A 49 2.73 -3.45 -19.64
CA ALA A 49 3.91 -4.33 -19.69
C ALA A 49 3.51 -5.81 -19.86
N ARG A 50 2.49 -6.27 -19.13
CA ARG A 50 1.98 -7.65 -19.22
C ARG A 50 1.25 -7.90 -20.55
N ALA A 51 0.52 -6.91 -21.05
CA ALA A 51 -0.11 -6.99 -22.37
C ALA A 51 0.96 -7.13 -23.46
N TRP A 52 2.01 -6.31 -23.42
CA TRP A 52 3.15 -6.42 -24.36
C TRP A 52 3.82 -7.79 -24.31
N GLN A 53 4.09 -8.34 -23.13
CA GLN A 53 4.68 -9.69 -22.99
C GLN A 53 3.82 -10.80 -23.61
N THR A 54 2.51 -10.58 -23.75
CA THR A 54 1.57 -11.55 -24.34
C THR A 54 1.40 -11.31 -25.84
N ASP A 55 1.37 -10.05 -26.25
CA ASP A 55 1.24 -9.61 -27.65
C ASP A 55 2.10 -8.36 -27.85
N ASN A 56 3.19 -8.50 -28.62
CA ASN A 56 4.10 -7.40 -28.97
C ASN A 56 3.48 -6.37 -29.95
N ASN A 57 2.15 -6.40 -30.16
CA ASN A 57 1.40 -5.34 -30.83
C ASN A 57 0.39 -4.65 -29.89
N ALA A 58 0.40 -4.98 -28.60
CA ALA A 58 -0.46 -4.36 -27.61
C ALA A 58 -0.25 -2.84 -27.57
N HIS A 59 -1.34 -2.09 -27.41
CA HIS A 59 -1.29 -0.62 -27.30
C HIS A 59 -0.77 -0.21 -25.91
N THR A 60 0.40 0.43 -25.85
CA THR A 60 1.12 0.76 -24.61
C THR A 60 1.50 2.24 -24.49
N PRO A 61 0.54 3.19 -24.59
CA PRO A 61 0.83 4.61 -24.72
C PRO A 61 1.57 5.20 -23.51
N THR A 62 1.38 4.64 -22.31
CA THR A 62 2.06 5.09 -21.11
C THR A 62 3.53 4.69 -21.16
N LEU A 63 3.82 3.42 -21.44
CA LEU A 63 5.19 2.91 -21.55
C LEU A 63 5.94 3.52 -22.74
N ASP A 64 5.27 3.72 -23.88
CA ASP A 64 5.83 4.42 -25.04
C ASP A 64 6.29 5.82 -24.64
N GLY A 65 5.41 6.57 -23.98
CA GLY A 65 5.68 7.92 -23.53
C GLY A 65 6.78 8.01 -22.46
N ILE A 66 6.91 7.01 -21.60
CA ILE A 66 7.97 6.93 -20.58
C ILE A 66 9.30 6.55 -21.22
N ALA A 67 9.34 5.52 -22.06
CA ALA A 67 10.56 5.05 -22.73
C ALA A 67 11.17 6.15 -23.61
N ALA A 68 10.34 6.83 -24.42
CA ALA A 68 10.77 7.92 -25.28
C ALA A 68 11.37 9.10 -24.49
N ARG A 69 10.72 9.54 -23.40
CA ARG A 69 11.21 10.67 -22.59
C ARG A 69 12.45 10.32 -21.78
N ARG A 70 12.59 9.07 -21.35
CA ARG A 70 13.76 8.58 -20.61
C ARG A 70 14.94 8.21 -21.51
N GLY A 71 14.72 8.05 -22.82
CA GLY A 71 15.76 7.59 -23.76
C GLY A 71 16.22 6.16 -23.49
N ILE A 72 15.34 5.30 -22.97
CA ILE A 72 15.65 3.89 -22.70
C ILE A 72 14.94 2.98 -23.71
N ALA A 73 15.50 1.79 -23.93
CA ALA A 73 14.85 0.79 -24.78
C ALA A 73 13.48 0.38 -24.19
N PHE A 74 12.47 0.26 -25.06
CA PHE A 74 11.11 -0.10 -24.64
C PHE A 74 11.07 -1.45 -23.92
N ASP A 75 11.71 -2.49 -24.48
CA ASP A 75 11.78 -3.81 -23.84
C ASP A 75 12.55 -3.79 -22.51
N GLU A 76 13.47 -2.86 -22.33
CA GLU A 76 14.12 -2.66 -21.04
C GLU A 76 13.17 -2.03 -20.02
N LEU A 77 12.36 -1.05 -20.42
CA LEU A 77 11.32 -0.49 -19.56
C LEU A 77 10.30 -1.57 -19.15
N VAL A 78 9.80 -2.37 -20.10
CA VAL A 78 8.86 -3.47 -19.83
C VAL A 78 9.42 -4.41 -18.76
N ARG A 79 10.67 -4.86 -18.91
CA ARG A 79 11.31 -5.74 -17.90
C ARG A 79 11.42 -5.08 -16.53
N ARG A 80 11.78 -3.80 -16.47
CA ARG A 80 11.87 -3.04 -15.21
C ARG A 80 10.51 -2.91 -14.52
N VAL A 81 9.46 -2.62 -15.27
CA VAL A 81 8.09 -2.50 -14.75
C VAL A 81 7.62 -3.83 -14.14
N ILE A 82 7.82 -4.94 -14.85
CA ILE A 82 7.45 -6.28 -14.35
C ILE A 82 8.25 -6.62 -13.08
N ALA A 83 9.57 -6.43 -13.10
CA ALA A 83 10.42 -6.72 -11.94
C ALA A 83 10.02 -5.88 -10.71
N ASN A 84 9.72 -4.59 -10.91
CA ASN A 84 9.25 -3.71 -9.84
C ASN A 84 7.90 -4.18 -9.30
N ALA A 85 6.95 -4.54 -10.17
CA ALA A 85 5.63 -5.03 -9.75
C ALA A 85 5.74 -6.34 -8.95
N GLU A 86 6.61 -7.26 -9.37
CA GLU A 86 6.83 -8.54 -8.70
C GLU A 86 7.52 -8.39 -7.34
N ALA A 87 8.45 -7.44 -7.20
CA ALA A 87 9.06 -7.12 -5.91
C ALA A 87 8.09 -6.40 -4.96
N TYR A 88 7.25 -5.51 -5.51
CA TYR A 88 6.33 -4.66 -4.75
C TYR A 88 5.12 -5.44 -4.20
N ARG A 89 4.56 -6.34 -5.01
CA ARG A 89 3.32 -7.07 -4.71
C ARG A 89 3.34 -7.86 -3.39
N PRO A 90 4.31 -8.74 -3.09
CA PRO A 90 4.28 -9.53 -1.86
C PRO A 90 4.35 -8.64 -0.61
N ILE A 91 5.14 -7.56 -0.64
CA ILE A 91 5.29 -6.64 0.49
C ILE A 91 3.97 -5.94 0.77
N VAL A 92 3.30 -5.41 -0.26
CA VAL A 92 2.03 -4.70 -0.10
C VAL A 92 0.92 -5.64 0.31
N THR A 93 0.91 -6.86 -0.24
CA THR A 93 -0.07 -7.88 0.12
C THR A 93 0.05 -8.26 1.60
N ASP A 94 1.28 -8.41 2.09
CA ASP A 94 1.55 -8.68 3.50
C ASP A 94 1.08 -7.54 4.41
N VAL A 95 1.41 -6.29 4.10
CA VAL A 95 0.96 -5.13 4.89
C VAL A 95 -0.57 -5.00 4.89
N ILE A 96 -1.22 -5.14 3.73
CA ILE A 96 -2.69 -5.10 3.63
C ILE A 96 -3.32 -6.23 4.46
N GLY A 97 -2.81 -7.45 4.33
CA GLY A 97 -3.30 -8.62 5.06
C GLY A 97 -3.13 -8.47 6.57
N LYS A 98 -1.96 -8.01 7.04
CA LYS A 98 -1.69 -7.68 8.45
C LYS A 98 -2.71 -6.66 8.97
N ARG A 99 -2.92 -5.56 8.24
CA ARG A 99 -3.88 -4.50 8.64
C ARG A 99 -5.31 -5.03 8.72
N GLN A 100 -5.76 -5.78 7.72
CA GLN A 100 -7.11 -6.37 7.69
C GLN A 100 -7.33 -7.36 8.84
N ARG A 101 -6.36 -8.22 9.12
CA ARG A 101 -6.42 -9.14 10.27
C ARG A 101 -6.56 -8.37 11.59
N LEU A 102 -5.81 -7.29 11.78
CA LEU A 102 -5.90 -6.48 13.00
C LEU A 102 -7.25 -5.74 13.09
N GLU A 103 -7.77 -5.26 11.96
CA GLU A 103 -9.12 -4.68 11.89
C GLU A 103 -10.20 -5.69 12.30
N ASP A 104 -10.10 -6.93 11.81
CA ASP A 104 -11.01 -8.02 12.20
C ASP A 104 -10.93 -8.32 13.71
N GLN A 105 -9.73 -8.31 14.30
CA GLN A 105 -9.53 -8.48 15.74
C GLN A 105 -10.14 -7.33 16.55
N ILE A 106 -10.00 -6.08 16.07
CA ILE A 106 -10.62 -4.92 16.73
C ILE A 106 -12.15 -5.09 16.72
N ARG A 107 -12.73 -5.45 15.58
CA ARG A 107 -14.18 -5.68 15.46
C ARG A 107 -14.66 -6.77 16.40
N ALA A 108 -13.98 -7.91 16.45
CA ALA A 108 -14.32 -9.01 17.36
C ALA A 108 -14.25 -8.61 18.84
N ALA A 109 -13.24 -7.83 19.23
CA ALA A 109 -13.10 -7.36 20.61
C ALA A 109 -14.16 -6.29 20.98
N VAL A 110 -14.56 -5.45 20.02
CA VAL A 110 -15.71 -4.54 20.18
C VAL A 110 -17.00 -5.31 20.42
N ASP A 111 -17.27 -6.33 19.60
CA ASP A 111 -18.47 -7.17 19.73
C ASP A 111 -18.51 -7.92 21.08
N ALA A 112 -17.34 -8.30 21.60
CA ALA A 112 -17.19 -8.90 22.93
C ALA A 112 -17.25 -7.90 24.09
N GLY A 113 -17.24 -6.59 23.83
CA GLY A 113 -17.15 -5.55 24.86
C GLY A 113 -15.80 -5.50 25.59
N ASP A 114 -14.74 -6.08 25.02
CA ASP A 114 -13.43 -6.23 25.65
C ASP A 114 -12.51 -5.04 25.34
N ALA A 115 -12.61 -4.01 26.18
CA ALA A 115 -11.78 -2.81 26.04
C ALA A 115 -10.28 -3.06 26.31
N GLU A 116 -9.91 -4.13 27.01
CA GLU A 116 -8.50 -4.47 27.25
C GLU A 116 -7.89 -5.10 26.01
N ALA A 117 -8.58 -6.07 25.41
CA ALA A 117 -8.16 -6.67 24.14
C ALA A 117 -8.00 -5.62 23.03
N ILE A 118 -8.93 -4.66 22.91
CA ILE A 118 -8.81 -3.57 21.91
C ILE A 118 -7.52 -2.77 22.10
N ARG A 119 -7.14 -2.48 23.35
CA ARG A 119 -5.91 -1.70 23.65
C ARG A 119 -4.65 -2.52 23.39
N ALA A 120 -4.70 -3.83 23.59
CA ALA A 120 -3.59 -4.74 23.36
C ALA A 120 -3.28 -4.97 21.87
N ILE A 121 -4.26 -4.79 20.97
CA ILE A 121 -4.03 -4.94 19.52
C ILE A 121 -3.04 -3.87 19.05
N SER A 122 -1.95 -4.31 18.43
CA SER A 122 -0.89 -3.47 17.88
C SER A 122 -0.35 -4.05 16.57
N TRP A 123 0.33 -3.19 15.81
CA TRP A 123 1.08 -3.65 14.65
C TRP A 123 2.24 -4.55 15.12
N PRO A 124 2.41 -5.76 14.57
CA PRO A 124 3.49 -6.64 14.96
C PRO A 124 4.84 -6.03 14.53
N GLU A 125 5.80 -5.94 15.45
CA GLU A 125 7.20 -5.72 15.10
C GLU A 125 7.71 -6.96 14.35
N GLU A 126 8.34 -6.78 13.19
CA GLU A 126 8.91 -7.90 12.45
C GLU A 126 10.08 -8.49 13.24
N VAL A 127 10.01 -9.79 13.55
CA VAL A 127 11.22 -10.59 13.78
C VAL A 127 11.84 -10.82 12.40
N SER A 128 13.00 -10.18 12.19
CA SER A 128 13.82 -10.29 10.98
C SER A 128 14.19 -11.72 10.62
#